data_AF-A0A7C6GGP7-F1
#
_entry.id   AF-A0A7C6GGP7-F1
#
_cell.length_a   1.000
_cell.length_b   1.000
_cell.length_c   1.000
_cell.angle_alpha   90.00
_cell.angle_beta   90.00
_cell.angle_gamma   90.00
#
_symmetry.space_group_name_H-M   'P 1'
#
loop_
_entity.id
_entity.type
_entity.pdbx_description
1 polymer ?
#
loop_
_entity_poly.entity_id
_entity_poly.type
_entity_poly.pdbx_seq_one_letter_code
_entity_poly.pdbx_strand_id
1 'polypeptide(L)'
;MTKIDFYHWGCQCPWISATKELLAELKETTFQVQTFDIAEDHELAEKMNMFAPFLLVFNEQHRWNGPITKSQIRELARGKYPRKQPYEVNVSRVVVTGELRELTEDTVDDTLKVCGFSSRHGQDCQAKGRWIKVIREKYTLPHLGLLHYAEGKCVGGAEFVPSLEVPYPIPKNEKTAFLTCSFPSCELFDYRSFPLARLEEQLRRLGFHELIAVASERVVFPNGPLQWFLERKYQDLGSVYYEENDFARMHLVSKKLVD
;
A
#
# COMPACT_ATOMS: atom_id res chain seq x y z
N MET A 1 -9.65 -23.60 -18.62
CA MET A 1 -9.15 -23.39 -17.25
C MET A 1 -8.61 -21.98 -17.20
N THR A 2 -9.03 -21.18 -16.23
CA THR A 2 -8.58 -19.79 -16.07
C THR A 2 -7.30 -19.79 -15.24
N LYS A 3 -6.22 -19.22 -15.80
CA LYS A 3 -4.96 -19.04 -15.07
C LYS A 3 -5.05 -17.75 -14.24
N ILE A 4 -4.61 -17.83 -12.99
CA ILE A 4 -4.52 -16.70 -12.07
C ILE A 4 -3.10 -16.69 -11.49
N ASP A 5 -2.31 -15.69 -11.85
CA ASP A 5 -0.99 -15.46 -11.27
C ASP A 5 -1.13 -14.37 -10.20
N PHE A 6 -0.77 -14.70 -8.95
CA PHE A 6 -0.83 -13.78 -7.82
C PHE A 6 0.58 -13.38 -7.38
N TYR A 7 0.97 -12.14 -7.67
CA TYR A 7 2.24 -11.54 -7.27
C TYR A 7 2.01 -10.71 -6.01
N HIS A 8 2.86 -10.86 -4.98
CA HIS A 8 2.70 -10.12 -3.73
C HIS A 8 4.04 -9.82 -3.06
N TRP A 9 4.09 -8.73 -2.31
CA TRP A 9 5.27 -8.35 -1.52
C TRP A 9 5.13 -8.85 -0.07
N GLY A 10 5.69 -10.02 0.22
CA GLY A 10 5.67 -10.62 1.56
C GLY A 10 4.26 -10.61 2.16
N CYS A 11 4.13 -9.99 3.34
CA CYS A 11 2.84 -9.72 4.00
C CYS A 11 2.67 -8.22 4.33
N GLN A 12 3.19 -7.33 3.49
CA GLN A 12 3.16 -5.88 3.75
C GLN A 12 1.74 -5.33 3.94
N CYS A 13 0.76 -5.90 3.23
CA CYS A 13 -0.66 -5.54 3.32
C CYS A 13 -1.48 -6.73 3.82
N PRO A 14 -2.44 -6.56 4.76
CA PRO A 14 -3.24 -7.69 5.24
C PRO A 14 -4.09 -8.31 4.11
N TRP A 15 -4.43 -7.54 3.06
CA TRP A 15 -5.12 -8.05 1.88
C TRP A 15 -4.36 -9.12 1.12
N ILE A 16 -3.04 -9.22 1.30
CA ILE A 16 -2.24 -10.30 0.72
C ILE A 16 -2.67 -11.65 1.31
N SER A 17 -2.78 -11.73 2.64
CA SER A 17 -3.16 -12.96 3.34
C SER A 17 -4.61 -13.35 3.00
N ALA A 18 -5.54 -12.39 3.08
CA ALA A 18 -6.93 -12.60 2.65
C ALA A 18 -7.05 -13.08 1.19
N THR A 19 -6.23 -12.54 0.28
CA THR A 19 -6.25 -12.96 -1.13
C THR A 19 -5.70 -14.39 -1.28
N LYS A 20 -4.65 -14.77 -0.53
CA LYS A 20 -4.14 -16.16 -0.53
C LYS A 20 -5.21 -17.15 -0.07
N GLU A 21 -5.92 -16.82 1.01
CA GLU A 21 -7.02 -17.66 1.52
C GLU A 21 -8.15 -17.79 0.50
N LEU A 22 -8.60 -16.67 -0.06
CA LEU A 22 -9.63 -16.65 -1.11
C LEU A 22 -9.24 -17.53 -2.32
N LEU A 23 -7.98 -17.44 -2.77
CA LEU A 23 -7.48 -18.24 -3.88
C LEU A 23 -7.31 -19.72 -3.53
N ALA A 24 -6.95 -20.04 -2.29
CA ALA A 24 -6.85 -21.41 -1.80
C ALA A 24 -8.22 -22.10 -1.75
N GLU A 25 -9.29 -21.36 -1.41
CA GLU A 25 -10.67 -21.83 -1.49
C GLU A 25 -11.17 -22.04 -2.93
N LEU A 26 -10.52 -21.39 -3.90
CA LEU A 26 -10.87 -21.43 -5.32
C LEU A 26 -10.16 -22.55 -6.09
N LYS A 27 -9.57 -23.53 -5.40
CA LYS A 27 -9.04 -24.78 -5.99
C LYS A 27 -10.15 -25.69 -6.54
N GLU A 28 -10.99 -25.12 -7.41
CA GLU A 28 -11.96 -25.79 -8.26
C GLU A 28 -11.24 -26.24 -9.56
N THR A 29 -11.78 -27.24 -10.29
CA THR A 29 -11.21 -27.74 -11.55
C THR A 29 -11.13 -26.71 -12.69
N THR A 30 -11.65 -25.51 -12.44
CA THR A 30 -11.77 -24.40 -13.39
C THR A 30 -10.62 -23.40 -13.30
N PHE A 31 -9.84 -23.39 -12.21
CA PHE A 31 -8.79 -22.40 -11.96
C PHE A 31 -7.41 -23.04 -11.78
N GLN A 32 -6.40 -22.42 -12.40
CA GLN A 32 -5.00 -22.71 -12.12
C GLN A 32 -4.38 -21.49 -11.45
N VAL A 33 -4.10 -21.59 -10.16
CA VAL A 33 -3.54 -20.49 -9.37
C VAL A 33 -2.03 -20.71 -9.18
N GLN A 34 -1.24 -19.70 -9.50
CA GLN A 34 0.17 -19.60 -9.15
C GLN A 34 0.37 -18.40 -8.22
N THR A 35 1.33 -18.50 -7.31
CA THR A 35 1.62 -17.44 -6.32
C THR A 35 3.11 -17.18 -6.32
N PHE A 36 3.47 -15.89 -6.38
CA PHE A 36 4.84 -15.41 -6.48
C PHE A 36 5.07 -14.35 -5.39
N ASP A 37 5.96 -14.65 -4.45
CA ASP A 37 6.44 -13.63 -3.50
C ASP A 37 7.57 -12.86 -4.15
N ILE A 38 7.36 -11.56 -4.35
CA ILE A 38 8.32 -10.68 -5.01
C ILE A 38 9.24 -9.94 -4.03
N ALA A 39 9.17 -10.22 -2.71
CA ALA A 39 9.92 -9.48 -1.69
C ALA A 39 11.43 -9.40 -1.99
N GLU A 40 12.02 -10.45 -2.54
CA GLU A 40 13.45 -10.52 -2.91
C GLU A 40 13.64 -10.69 -4.44
N ASP A 41 12.56 -10.65 -5.23
CA ASP A 41 12.58 -10.85 -6.69
C ASP A 41 12.28 -9.52 -7.41
N HIS A 42 13.29 -8.65 -7.41
CA HIS A 42 13.19 -7.31 -7.99
C HIS A 42 13.04 -7.37 -9.51
N GLU A 43 13.65 -8.34 -10.18
CA GLU A 43 13.53 -8.54 -11.63
C GLU A 43 12.09 -8.87 -12.01
N LEU A 44 11.42 -9.74 -11.24
CA LEU A 44 10.02 -10.06 -11.48
C LEU A 44 9.11 -8.85 -11.19
N ALA A 45 9.36 -8.11 -10.11
CA ALA A 45 8.60 -6.90 -9.79
C ALA A 45 8.72 -5.84 -10.90
N GLU A 46 9.91 -5.65 -11.46
CA GLU A 46 10.18 -4.76 -12.60
C GLU A 46 9.51 -5.27 -13.89
N LYS A 47 9.68 -6.56 -14.23
CA LYS A 47 9.03 -7.20 -15.38
C LYS A 47 7.51 -7.06 -15.33
N MET A 48 6.94 -7.19 -14.14
CA MET A 48 5.51 -7.05 -13.91
C MET A 48 5.07 -5.59 -13.73
N ASN A 49 6.00 -4.63 -13.77
CA ASN A 49 5.77 -3.19 -13.59
C ASN A 49 4.92 -2.89 -12.35
N MET A 50 5.33 -3.44 -11.20
CA MET A 50 4.59 -3.34 -9.94
C MET A 50 4.99 -2.11 -9.12
N PHE A 51 3.96 -1.44 -8.58
CA PHE A 51 4.08 -0.32 -7.64
C PHE A 51 3.00 -0.38 -6.55
N ALA A 52 2.55 -1.61 -6.26
CA ALA A 52 1.45 -1.93 -5.36
C ALA A 52 1.78 -3.23 -4.61
N PRO A 53 1.25 -3.44 -3.40
CA PRO A 53 1.66 -4.55 -2.55
C PRO A 53 1.31 -5.93 -3.11
N PHE A 54 0.36 -5.99 -4.04
CA PHE A 54 0.00 -7.20 -4.74
C PHE A 54 -0.71 -6.91 -6.06
N LEU A 55 -0.62 -7.88 -6.97
CA LEU A 55 -1.17 -7.85 -8.31
C LEU A 55 -1.72 -9.25 -8.66
N LEU A 56 -2.95 -9.30 -9.16
CA LEU A 56 -3.50 -10.49 -9.79
C LEU A 56 -3.44 -10.34 -11.31
N VAL A 57 -3.04 -11.39 -12.02
CA VAL A 57 -3.06 -11.44 -13.48
C VAL A 57 -3.87 -12.64 -13.94
N PHE A 58 -4.93 -12.37 -14.69
CA PHE A 58 -5.83 -13.39 -15.24
C PHE A 58 -5.46 -13.68 -16.69
N ASN A 59 -5.21 -14.96 -16.99
CA ASN A 59 -4.85 -15.46 -18.32
C ASN A 59 -3.74 -14.62 -18.99
N GLU A 60 -2.76 -14.16 -18.21
CA GLU A 60 -1.60 -13.38 -18.67
C GLU A 60 -1.93 -12.02 -19.31
N GLN A 61 -3.19 -11.59 -19.24
CA GLN A 61 -3.67 -10.39 -19.93
C GLN A 61 -4.28 -9.37 -18.98
N HIS A 62 -5.22 -9.79 -18.13
CA HIS A 62 -6.00 -8.86 -17.33
C HIS A 62 -5.40 -8.69 -15.94
N ARG A 63 -4.95 -7.47 -15.65
CA ARG A 63 -4.31 -7.08 -14.39
C ARG A 63 -5.35 -6.53 -13.41
N TRP A 64 -5.24 -6.90 -12.14
CA TRP A 64 -6.10 -6.40 -11.08
C TRP A 64 -5.27 -6.06 -9.84
N ASN A 65 -5.25 -4.76 -9.50
CA ASN A 65 -4.61 -4.25 -8.29
C ASN A 65 -5.65 -4.00 -7.19
N GLY A 66 -5.36 -4.39 -5.95
CA GLY A 66 -6.26 -4.18 -4.81
C GLY A 66 -7.26 -5.31 -4.56
N PRO A 67 -8.08 -5.19 -3.50
CA PRO A 67 -8.95 -6.27 -3.03
C PRO A 67 -9.86 -6.84 -4.12
N ILE A 68 -10.14 -8.14 -4.03
CA ILE A 68 -11.01 -8.85 -4.97
C ILE A 68 -11.93 -9.82 -4.22
N THR A 69 -13.11 -10.06 -4.76
CA THR A 69 -14.09 -10.99 -4.21
C THR A 69 -14.23 -12.26 -5.05
N LYS A 70 -14.76 -13.32 -4.45
CA LYS A 70 -15.04 -14.60 -5.13
C LYS A 70 -15.94 -14.45 -6.36
N SER A 71 -16.94 -13.56 -6.30
CA SER A 71 -17.84 -13.29 -7.42
C SER A 71 -17.09 -12.63 -8.56
N GLN A 72 -16.26 -11.61 -8.27
CA GLN A 72 -15.44 -10.93 -9.28
C GLN A 72 -14.47 -11.90 -9.97
N ILE A 73 -13.80 -12.78 -9.23
CA ILE A 73 -12.93 -13.82 -9.82
C ILE A 73 -13.71 -14.72 -10.79
N ARG A 74 -14.93 -15.13 -10.41
CA ARG A 74 -15.79 -15.96 -11.27
C ARG A 74 -16.31 -15.22 -12.50
N GLU A 75 -16.53 -13.91 -12.41
CA GLU A 75 -16.90 -13.08 -13.55
C GLU A 75 -15.74 -12.90 -14.52
N LEU A 76 -14.54 -12.60 -14.01
CA LEU A 76 -13.30 -12.51 -14.79
C LEU A 76 -13.02 -13.83 -15.52
N ALA A 77 -13.22 -14.96 -14.85
CA ALA A 77 -13.08 -16.28 -15.46
C ALA A 77 -14.08 -16.57 -16.59
N ARG A 78 -15.21 -15.86 -16.63
CA ARG A 78 -16.21 -15.94 -17.70
C ARG A 78 -15.98 -14.88 -18.79
N GLY A 79 -14.86 -14.17 -18.75
CA GLY A 79 -14.55 -13.07 -19.67
C GLY A 79 -15.37 -11.79 -19.40
N LYS A 80 -16.01 -11.69 -18.23
CA LYS A 80 -16.68 -10.46 -17.79
C LYS A 80 -15.69 -9.65 -16.97
N TYR A 81 -15.19 -8.57 -17.55
CA TYR A 81 -14.23 -7.67 -16.92
C TYR A 81 -14.98 -6.50 -16.27
N PRO A 82 -15.20 -6.53 -14.94
CA PRO A 82 -15.82 -5.41 -14.26
C PRO A 82 -14.92 -4.18 -14.39
N ARG A 83 -15.48 -3.06 -14.85
CA ARG A 83 -14.79 -1.78 -14.80
C ARG A 83 -14.84 -1.29 -13.36
N LYS A 84 -13.67 -1.10 -12.75
CA LYS A 84 -13.61 -0.33 -11.50
C LYS A 84 -14.05 1.10 -11.79
N GLN A 85 -14.77 1.69 -10.84
CA GLN A 85 -14.96 3.13 -10.83
C GLN A 85 -13.76 3.74 -10.10
N PRO A 86 -12.99 4.64 -10.74
CA PRO A 86 -11.92 5.36 -10.08
C PRO A 86 -12.43 5.99 -8.78
N TYR A 87 -11.75 5.70 -7.68
CA TYR A 87 -12.11 6.30 -6.39
C TYR A 87 -11.43 7.65 -6.24
N GLU A 88 -12.09 8.67 -6.78
CA GLU A 88 -11.74 10.08 -6.60
C GLU A 88 -12.41 10.59 -5.32
N VAL A 89 -11.62 11.18 -4.43
CA VAL A 89 -12.13 11.82 -3.21
C VAL A 89 -11.59 13.23 -3.18
N ASN A 90 -12.47 14.21 -2.96
CA ASN A 90 -12.03 15.57 -2.66
C ASN A 90 -11.42 15.58 -1.25
N VAL A 91 -10.09 15.53 -1.18
CA VAL A 91 -9.39 15.49 0.11
C VAL A 91 -9.61 16.82 0.83
N SER A 92 -10.23 16.75 2.01
CA SER A 92 -10.45 17.95 2.83
C SER A 92 -9.13 18.65 3.15
N ARG A 93 -9.21 19.96 3.42
CA ARG A 93 -8.09 20.76 3.95
C ARG A 93 -8.17 20.94 5.47
N VAL A 94 -9.24 20.44 6.10
CA VAL A 94 -9.43 20.49 7.54
C VAL A 94 -8.61 19.39 8.19
N VAL A 95 -7.37 19.71 8.57
CA VAL A 95 -6.46 18.77 9.22
C VAL A 95 -6.95 18.44 10.62
N VAL A 96 -7.19 17.16 10.86
CA VAL A 96 -7.46 16.64 12.21
C VAL A 96 -6.15 16.24 12.85
N THR A 97 -5.98 16.65 14.11
CA THR A 97 -4.87 16.24 14.97
C THR A 97 -5.39 15.34 16.08
N GLY A 98 -4.51 14.52 16.65
CA GLY A 98 -4.88 13.61 17.72
C GLY A 98 -3.67 12.90 18.31
N GLU A 99 -3.93 11.74 18.90
CA GLU A 99 -2.87 10.87 19.42
C GLU A 99 -2.19 10.14 18.26
N LEU A 100 -0.87 10.01 18.33
CA LEU A 100 -0.08 9.19 17.43
C LEU A 100 0.52 8.02 18.20
N ARG A 101 0.40 6.81 17.65
CA ARG A 101 1.07 5.62 18.18
C ARG A 101 1.98 5.04 17.11
N GLU A 102 3.04 4.41 17.56
CA GLU A 102 3.98 3.72 16.69
C GLU A 102 3.34 2.48 16.05
N LEU A 103 3.54 2.28 14.76
CA LEU A 103 3.15 1.06 14.05
C LEU A 103 4.20 -0.04 14.29
N THR A 104 3.83 -1.02 15.09
CA THR A 104 4.61 -2.20 15.46
C THR A 104 3.76 -3.46 15.27
N GLU A 105 4.35 -4.64 15.50
CA GLU A 105 3.61 -5.91 15.56
C GLU A 105 2.51 -5.93 16.63
N ASP A 106 2.62 -5.10 17.68
CA ASP A 106 1.65 -5.05 18.77
C ASP A 106 0.47 -4.12 18.48
N THR A 107 0.66 -3.13 17.59
CA THR A 107 -0.35 -2.09 17.29
C THR A 107 -1.00 -2.25 15.92
N VAL A 108 -0.47 -3.13 15.05
CA VAL A 108 -0.97 -3.31 13.67
C VAL A 108 -2.45 -3.66 13.58
N ASP A 109 -2.99 -4.36 14.59
CA ASP A 109 -4.39 -4.77 14.62
C ASP A 109 -5.35 -3.56 14.67
N ASP A 110 -4.91 -2.41 15.18
CA ASP A 110 -5.71 -1.19 15.21
C ASP A 110 -6.00 -0.64 13.80
N THR A 111 -5.26 -1.09 12.78
CA THR A 111 -5.48 -0.73 11.38
C THR A 111 -6.62 -1.50 10.71
N LEU A 112 -7.12 -2.59 11.31
CA LEU A 112 -8.12 -3.50 10.72
C LEU A 112 -9.32 -2.73 10.12
N LYS A 113 -9.93 -1.87 10.94
CA LYS A 113 -11.12 -1.12 10.54
C LYS A 113 -10.82 -0.14 9.39
N VAL A 114 -9.68 0.53 9.44
CA VAL A 114 -9.29 1.54 8.44
C VAL A 114 -8.92 0.86 7.11
N CYS A 115 -8.36 -0.35 7.17
CA CYS A 115 -8.04 -1.17 6.01
C CYS A 115 -9.27 -1.85 5.36
N GLY A 116 -10.48 -1.64 5.91
CA GLY A 116 -11.71 -2.24 5.41
C GLY A 116 -11.93 -3.70 5.83
N PHE A 117 -11.18 -4.21 6.81
CA PHE A 117 -11.34 -5.55 7.33
C PHE A 117 -12.45 -5.63 8.38
N SER A 118 -13.20 -6.73 8.34
CA SER A 118 -14.06 -7.13 9.46
C SER A 118 -13.25 -7.88 10.51
N SER A 119 -13.72 -7.94 11.76
CA SER A 119 -13.07 -8.65 12.88
C SER A 119 -12.78 -10.14 12.64
N ARG A 120 -13.31 -10.74 11.56
CA ARG A 120 -13.02 -12.11 11.15
C ARG A 120 -11.64 -12.31 10.51
N HIS A 121 -10.89 -11.24 10.27
CA HIS A 121 -9.60 -11.27 9.54
C HIS A 121 -8.40 -11.01 10.47
N GLY A 122 -8.53 -11.30 11.77
CA GLY A 122 -7.43 -11.08 12.73
C GLY A 122 -6.14 -11.84 12.37
N GLN A 123 -6.24 -13.00 11.70
CA GLN A 123 -5.08 -13.76 11.25
C GLN A 123 -4.27 -13.03 10.15
N ASP A 124 -4.94 -12.24 9.30
CA ASP A 124 -4.30 -11.46 8.24
C ASP A 124 -3.44 -10.32 8.81
N CYS A 125 -3.92 -9.63 9.86
CA CYS A 125 -3.12 -8.62 10.55
C CYS A 125 -1.96 -9.23 11.33
N GLN A 126 -2.10 -10.43 11.88
CA GLN A 126 -0.95 -11.12 12.48
C GLN A 126 0.16 -11.44 11.48
N ALA A 127 -0.20 -11.79 10.23
CA ALA A 127 0.79 -11.98 9.17
C ALA A 127 1.56 -10.68 8.87
N LYS A 128 0.85 -9.55 8.82
CA LYS A 128 1.49 -8.23 8.70
C LYS A 128 2.32 -7.87 9.92
N GLY A 129 1.87 -8.16 11.14
CA GLY A 129 2.62 -7.94 12.37
C GLY A 129 3.96 -8.67 12.37
N ARG A 130 3.98 -9.95 11.97
CA ARG A 130 5.24 -10.71 11.80
C ARG A 130 6.16 -10.06 10.76
N TRP A 131 5.60 -9.61 9.63
CA TRP A 131 6.37 -8.91 8.61
C TRP A 131 6.96 -7.58 9.12
N ILE A 132 6.16 -6.78 9.84
CA ILE A 132 6.62 -5.53 10.48
C ILE A 132 7.81 -5.81 11.41
N LYS A 133 7.69 -6.83 12.27
CA LYS A 133 8.74 -7.21 13.22
C LYS A 133 10.06 -7.56 12.51
N VAL A 134 10.00 -8.36 11.45
CA VAL A 134 11.20 -8.74 10.67
C VAL A 134 11.92 -7.52 10.10
N ILE A 135 11.19 -6.58 9.49
CA ILE A 135 11.79 -5.37 8.92
C ILE A 135 12.35 -4.46 10.02
N ARG A 136 11.62 -4.30 11.14
CA ARG A 136 12.10 -3.53 12.30
C ARG A 136 13.41 -4.07 12.85
N GLU A 137 13.49 -5.38 13.06
CA GLU A 137 14.70 -6.04 13.57
C GLU A 137 15.86 -5.94 12.57
N LYS A 138 15.61 -6.16 11.26
CA LYS A 138 16.62 -6.07 10.20
C LYS A 138 17.29 -4.70 10.13
N TYR A 139 16.54 -3.62 10.36
CA TYR A 139 17.04 -2.24 10.26
C TYR A 139 17.20 -1.53 11.61
N THR A 140 16.99 -2.23 12.72
CA THR A 140 17.00 -1.64 14.07
C THR A 140 16.03 -0.43 14.17
N LEU A 141 14.86 -0.53 13.56
CA LEU A 141 13.85 0.53 13.54
C LEU A 141 12.89 0.39 14.73
N PRO A 142 12.58 1.50 15.44
CA PRO A 142 11.62 1.46 16.53
C PRO A 142 10.20 1.17 16.07
N HIS A 143 9.83 1.54 14.83
CA HIS A 143 8.50 1.33 14.25
C HIS A 143 8.56 1.49 12.72
N LEU A 144 7.49 1.10 12.00
CA LEU A 144 7.38 1.28 10.53
C LEU A 144 6.36 2.35 10.12
N GLY A 145 5.94 3.18 11.07
CA GLY A 145 4.97 4.23 10.77
C GLY A 145 4.31 4.78 12.02
N LEU A 146 3.37 5.69 11.80
CA LEU A 146 2.56 6.30 12.84
C LEU A 146 1.09 6.04 12.55
N LEU A 147 0.40 5.45 13.52
CA LEU A 147 -1.05 5.31 13.57
C LEU A 147 -1.66 6.56 14.20
N HIS A 148 -2.74 7.05 13.62
CA HIS A 148 -3.42 8.28 14.05
C HIS A 148 -4.76 7.95 14.69
N TYR A 149 -4.97 8.44 15.90
CA TYR A 149 -6.20 8.25 16.67
C TYR A 149 -6.90 9.57 16.92
N ALA A 150 -8.20 9.60 16.58
CA ALA A 150 -9.11 10.67 16.94
C ALA A 150 -10.25 10.07 17.77
N GLU A 151 -10.58 10.71 18.90
CA GLU A 151 -11.63 10.25 19.83
C GLU A 151 -11.48 8.76 20.23
N GLY A 152 -10.23 8.33 20.47
CA GLY A 152 -9.91 6.96 20.89
C GLY A 152 -10.05 5.89 19.80
N LYS A 153 -10.25 6.27 18.54
CA LYS A 153 -10.34 5.35 17.40
C LYS A 153 -9.21 5.60 16.41
N CYS A 154 -8.59 4.53 15.91
CA CYS A 154 -7.67 4.62 14.78
C CYS A 154 -8.43 5.13 13.54
N VAL A 155 -7.97 6.24 12.99
CA VAL A 155 -8.53 6.92 11.81
C VAL A 155 -7.58 6.90 10.62
N GLY A 156 -6.37 6.34 10.79
CA GLY A 156 -5.39 6.22 9.71
C GLY A 156 -3.97 6.26 10.20
N GLY A 157 -3.08 6.86 9.40
CA GLY A 157 -1.65 6.88 9.67
C GLY A 157 -0.79 7.15 8.44
N ALA A 158 0.51 6.97 8.62
CA ALA A 158 1.51 6.93 7.55
C ALA A 158 2.49 5.80 7.83
N GLU A 159 2.76 4.96 6.84
CA GLU A 159 3.63 3.78 6.93
C GLU A 159 4.80 3.92 5.95
N PHE A 160 5.98 3.50 6.39
CA PHE A 160 7.19 3.49 5.58
C PHE A 160 7.97 2.19 5.72
N VAL A 161 8.87 1.98 4.76
CA VAL A 161 10.02 1.07 4.91
C VAL A 161 11.28 1.71 4.33
N PRO A 162 12.49 1.21 4.65
CA PRO A 162 13.67 1.52 3.86
C PRO A 162 13.45 1.18 2.37
N SER A 163 13.90 2.04 1.46
CA SER A 163 13.71 1.83 0.00
C SER A 163 14.33 0.53 -0.52
N LEU A 164 15.34 0.02 0.19
CA LEU A 164 16.01 -1.26 -0.06
C LEU A 164 15.08 -2.47 0.12
N GLU A 165 14.04 -2.36 0.96
CA GLU A 165 13.06 -3.45 1.19
C GLU A 165 11.92 -3.46 0.18
N VAL A 166 11.80 -2.40 -0.62
CA VAL A 166 10.73 -2.30 -1.61
C VAL A 166 11.15 -3.10 -2.83
N PRO A 167 10.31 -3.97 -3.40
CA PRO A 167 10.71 -4.76 -4.57
C PRO A 167 10.56 -4.00 -5.90
N TYR A 168 9.83 -2.88 -5.90
CA TYR A 168 9.49 -2.11 -7.11
C TYR A 168 10.72 -1.47 -7.78
N PRO A 169 10.64 -1.16 -9.09
CA PRO A 169 11.67 -0.41 -9.82
C PRO A 169 11.66 1.08 -9.44
N ILE A 170 12.03 1.36 -8.19
CA ILE A 170 12.21 2.70 -7.61
C ILE A 170 13.67 2.89 -7.20
N PRO A 171 14.13 4.14 -7.03
CA PRO A 171 15.47 4.40 -6.49
C PRO A 171 15.71 3.67 -5.16
N LYS A 172 16.88 3.03 -5.05
CA LYS A 172 17.32 2.24 -3.89
C LYS A 172 18.48 2.94 -3.20
N ASN A 173 18.32 3.26 -1.92
CA ASN A 173 19.36 3.91 -1.13
C ASN A 173 19.16 3.65 0.37
N GLU A 174 20.26 3.46 1.11
CA GLU A 174 20.25 3.27 2.57
C GLU A 174 19.61 4.44 3.33
N LYS A 175 19.65 5.65 2.77
CA LYS A 175 19.12 6.88 3.36
C LYS A 175 17.78 7.31 2.78
N THR A 176 17.14 6.48 1.98
CA THR A 176 15.83 6.76 1.38
C THR A 176 14.79 5.83 1.98
N ALA A 177 13.73 6.40 2.54
CA ALA A 177 12.53 5.70 2.95
C ALA A 177 11.48 5.74 1.83
N PHE A 178 10.61 4.74 1.76
CA PHE A 178 9.47 4.68 0.86
C PHE A 178 8.17 4.66 1.66
N LEU A 179 7.25 5.57 1.35
CA LEU A 179 5.91 5.63 1.93
C LEU A 179 5.05 4.51 1.31
N THR A 180 4.83 3.44 2.07
CA THR A 180 4.10 2.25 1.62
C THR A 180 2.59 2.44 1.69
N CYS A 181 2.12 3.24 2.64
CA CYS A 181 0.70 3.53 2.82
C CYS A 181 0.49 4.89 3.47
N SER A 182 -0.43 5.67 2.90
CA SER A 182 -1.06 6.81 3.56
C SER A 182 -2.56 6.58 3.64
N PHE A 183 -3.07 6.37 4.85
CA PHE A 183 -4.46 5.95 5.06
C PHE A 183 -5.45 7.01 4.55
N PRO A 184 -6.66 6.60 4.12
CA PRO A 184 -7.60 7.49 3.46
C PRO A 184 -8.08 8.62 4.38
N SER A 185 -8.25 9.80 3.80
CA SER A 185 -9.01 10.90 4.37
C SER A 185 -10.41 10.92 3.77
N CYS A 186 -11.35 11.61 4.42
CA CYS A 186 -12.69 11.79 3.88
C CYS A 186 -12.88 13.22 3.35
N GLU A 187 -14.03 13.46 2.74
CA GLU A 187 -14.40 14.78 2.21
C GLU A 187 -14.51 15.86 3.30
N LEU A 188 -14.70 15.45 4.56
CA LEU A 188 -14.85 16.36 5.69
C LEU A 188 -13.51 16.67 6.36
N PHE A 189 -12.62 15.67 6.47
CA PHE A 189 -11.45 15.75 7.34
C PHE A 189 -10.21 15.11 6.70
N ASP A 190 -9.07 15.78 6.85
CA ASP A 190 -7.74 15.28 6.50
C ASP A 190 -7.11 14.61 7.73
N TYR A 191 -7.05 13.28 7.68
CA TYR A 191 -6.42 12.44 8.71
C TYR A 191 -4.98 12.03 8.37
N ARG A 192 -4.48 12.38 7.17
CA ARG A 192 -3.19 11.92 6.64
C ARG A 192 -2.06 12.93 6.80
N SER A 193 -2.37 14.23 6.75
CA SER A 193 -1.36 15.28 6.83
C SER A 193 -0.62 15.31 8.15
N PHE A 194 -1.37 15.19 9.26
CA PHE A 194 -0.79 15.21 10.60
C PHE A 194 0.18 14.04 10.86
N PRO A 195 -0.19 12.76 10.66
CA PRO A 195 0.74 11.66 10.85
C PRO A 195 1.90 11.69 9.85
N LEU A 196 1.69 12.10 8.59
CA LEU A 196 2.79 12.20 7.62
C LEU A 196 3.83 13.22 8.05
N ALA A 197 3.42 14.43 8.45
CA ALA A 197 4.36 15.47 8.89
C ALA A 197 5.20 15.00 10.10
N ARG A 198 4.58 14.32 11.07
CA ARG A 198 5.30 13.76 12.22
C ARG A 198 6.21 12.61 11.85
N LEU A 199 5.81 11.78 10.88
CA LEU A 199 6.65 10.71 10.36
C LEU A 199 7.89 11.29 9.65
N GLU A 200 7.73 12.31 8.81
CA GLU A 200 8.85 13.00 8.14
C GLU A 200 9.89 13.54 9.14
N GLU A 201 9.45 14.09 10.27
CA GLU A 201 10.33 14.53 11.37
C GLU A 201 11.07 13.35 12.03
N GLN A 202 10.38 12.24 12.29
CA GLN A 202 10.99 11.05 12.88
C GLN A 202 11.99 10.38 11.94
N LEU A 203 11.64 10.23 10.66
CA LEU A 203 12.51 9.64 9.64
C LEU A 203 13.87 10.34 9.57
N ARG A 204 13.89 11.67 9.69
CA ARG A 204 15.13 12.45 9.77
C ARG A 204 15.99 12.03 10.96
N ARG A 205 15.38 11.89 12.15
CA ARG A 205 16.08 11.45 13.37
C ARG A 205 16.56 10.01 13.29
N LEU A 206 15.89 9.19 12.48
CA LEU A 206 16.29 7.81 12.18
C LEU A 206 17.37 7.72 11.09
N GLY A 207 17.85 8.84 10.56
CA GLY A 207 18.95 8.89 9.58
C GLY A 207 18.52 8.83 8.12
N PHE A 208 17.22 8.87 7.82
CA PHE A 208 16.73 9.00 6.45
C PHE A 208 16.82 10.46 5.99
N HIS A 209 17.27 10.66 4.76
CA HIS A 209 17.46 11.98 4.13
C HIS A 209 16.38 12.27 3.07
N GLU A 210 15.60 11.27 2.70
CA GLU A 210 14.61 11.37 1.64
C GLU A 210 13.44 10.42 1.91
N LEU A 211 12.23 10.90 1.60
CA LEU A 211 11.02 10.09 1.54
C LEU A 211 10.48 10.10 0.12
N ILE A 212 10.32 8.93 -0.47
CA ILE A 212 9.69 8.76 -1.78
C ILE A 212 8.35 8.05 -1.66
N ALA A 213 7.45 8.31 -2.59
CA ALA A 213 6.13 7.67 -2.65
C ALA A 213 5.66 7.53 -4.09
N VAL A 214 4.70 6.64 -4.33
CA VAL A 214 3.94 6.63 -5.57
C VAL A 214 2.61 7.35 -5.34
N ALA A 215 2.30 8.32 -6.20
CA ALA A 215 1.08 9.12 -6.17
C ALA A 215 0.32 8.98 -7.50
N SER A 216 -0.99 9.14 -7.47
CA SER A 216 -1.84 9.13 -8.68
C SER A 216 -2.17 10.54 -9.12
N GLU A 217 -2.33 10.80 -10.41
CA GLU A 217 -2.86 12.09 -10.87
C GLU A 217 -4.26 12.41 -10.32
N ARG A 218 -5.10 11.39 -10.03
CA ARG A 218 -6.54 11.59 -9.78
C ARG A 218 -7.12 10.81 -8.61
N VAL A 219 -6.70 9.56 -8.40
CA VAL A 219 -7.34 8.66 -7.43
C VAL A 219 -6.58 8.61 -6.11
N VAL A 220 -7.19 8.02 -5.08
CA VAL A 220 -6.52 7.86 -3.79
C VAL A 220 -5.49 6.73 -3.77
N PHE A 221 -5.55 5.80 -4.72
CA PHE A 221 -4.60 4.70 -4.85
C PHE A 221 -3.32 5.14 -5.59
N PRO A 222 -2.10 4.70 -5.19
CA PRO A 222 -1.83 3.89 -4.01
C PRO A 222 -1.76 4.72 -2.72
N ASN A 223 -1.23 5.94 -2.75
CA ASN A 223 -1.09 6.77 -1.54
C ASN A 223 -1.89 8.08 -1.57
N GLY A 224 -2.35 8.53 -2.74
CA GLY A 224 -3.18 9.72 -2.86
C GLY A 224 -2.94 10.49 -4.15
N PRO A 225 -3.70 11.59 -4.35
CA PRO A 225 -3.52 12.47 -5.49
C PRO A 225 -2.16 13.18 -5.48
N LEU A 226 -1.53 13.32 -6.64
CA LEU A 226 -0.25 13.97 -6.88
C LEU A 226 -0.26 15.40 -6.34
N GLN A 227 -1.34 16.14 -6.60
CA GLN A 227 -1.50 17.51 -6.14
C GLN A 227 -1.37 17.64 -4.61
N TRP A 228 -1.85 16.65 -3.85
CA TRP A 228 -1.74 16.65 -2.39
C TRP A 228 -0.29 16.56 -1.91
N PHE A 229 0.55 15.78 -2.62
CA PHE A 229 1.99 15.69 -2.37
C PHE A 229 2.72 16.98 -2.76
N LEU A 230 2.38 17.57 -3.92
CA LEU A 230 2.99 18.82 -4.40
C LEU A 230 2.74 19.98 -3.44
N GLU A 231 1.52 20.12 -2.92
CA GLU A 231 1.17 21.11 -1.89
C GLU A 231 2.02 20.96 -0.60
N ARG A 232 2.59 19.76 -0.36
CA ARG A 232 3.43 19.43 0.80
C ARG A 232 4.92 19.42 0.48
N LYS A 233 5.30 20.08 -0.63
CA LYS A 233 6.68 20.28 -1.10
C LYS A 233 7.39 19.00 -1.53
N TYR A 234 6.64 17.97 -1.92
CA TYR A 234 7.21 16.88 -2.69
C TYR A 234 7.47 17.36 -4.12
N GLN A 235 8.56 16.88 -4.71
CA GLN A 235 8.89 17.02 -6.12
C GLN A 235 8.34 15.83 -6.89
N ASP A 236 7.70 16.09 -8.02
CA ASP A 236 7.38 15.06 -9.02
C ASP A 236 8.64 14.65 -9.77
N LEU A 237 8.98 13.37 -9.73
CA LEU A 237 10.12 12.77 -10.44
C LEU A 237 9.69 12.16 -11.79
N GLY A 238 8.41 12.22 -12.13
CA GLY A 238 7.86 11.77 -13.39
C GLY A 238 6.96 10.54 -13.26
N SER A 239 6.30 10.23 -14.38
CA SER A 239 5.40 9.08 -14.47
C SER A 239 6.16 7.76 -14.44
N VAL A 240 5.62 6.80 -13.69
CA VAL A 240 6.18 5.45 -13.53
C VAL A 240 5.31 4.35 -14.13
N TYR A 241 3.97 4.48 -14.07
CA TYR A 241 3.06 3.56 -14.75
C TYR A 241 1.67 4.18 -14.97
N TYR A 242 0.84 3.52 -15.77
CA TYR A 242 -0.57 3.83 -15.93
C TYR A 242 -1.41 2.66 -15.37
N GLU A 243 -2.29 2.94 -14.41
CA GLU A 243 -3.19 1.95 -13.83
C GLU A 243 -4.48 1.87 -14.66
N GLU A 244 -4.61 0.81 -15.44
CA GLU A 244 -5.76 0.61 -16.34
C GLU A 244 -7.09 0.50 -15.57
N ASN A 245 -7.09 -0.04 -14.35
CA ASN A 245 -8.33 -0.20 -13.58
C ASN A 245 -8.82 1.12 -12.98
N ASP A 246 -7.90 2.02 -12.63
CA ASP A 246 -8.20 3.30 -12.00
C ASP A 246 -8.17 4.46 -13.01
N PHE A 247 -7.83 4.18 -14.27
CA PHE A 247 -7.70 5.16 -15.36
C PHE A 247 -6.83 6.35 -14.98
N ALA A 248 -5.73 6.06 -14.26
CA ALA A 248 -4.90 7.09 -13.67
C ALA A 248 -3.42 6.81 -13.90
N ARG A 249 -2.70 7.87 -14.30
CA ARG A 249 -1.26 7.84 -14.36
C ARG A 249 -0.67 8.01 -12.95
N MET A 250 0.41 7.30 -12.74
CA MET A 250 1.07 7.19 -11.44
C MET A 250 2.46 7.78 -11.56
N HIS A 251 2.83 8.53 -10.54
CA HIS A 251 4.03 9.35 -10.49
C HIS A 251 4.86 8.96 -9.27
N LEU A 252 6.17 8.94 -9.46
CA LEU A 252 7.09 8.87 -8.32
C LEU A 252 7.28 10.29 -7.80
N VAL A 253 7.07 10.49 -6.51
CA VAL A 253 7.31 11.76 -5.84
C VAL A 253 8.41 11.59 -4.79
N SER A 254 9.17 12.65 -4.56
CA SER A 254 10.24 12.68 -3.55
C SER A 254 10.18 13.94 -2.70
N LYS A 255 10.52 13.81 -1.42
CA LYS A 255 10.78 14.94 -0.54
C LYS A 255 12.10 14.72 0.18
N LYS A 256 13.00 15.71 0.07
CA LYS A 256 14.20 15.75 0.90
C LYS A 256 13.81 16.07 2.34
N LEU A 257 14.31 15.27 3.27
CA LEU A 257 14.14 15.42 4.71
C LEU A 257 15.34 16.20 5.28
N VAL A 258 15.60 17.37 4.71
CA VAL A 258 16.68 18.27 5.16
C VAL A 258 16.29 19.00 6.45
N ASP A 259 17.30 19.46 7.19
CA ASP A 259 17.15 20.49 8.23
C ASP A 259 16.94 21.88 7.63
#